data_AF-A0A955AHT7-F1
#
_entry.id   AF-A0A955AHT7-F1
#
_cell.length_a   1.000
_cell.length_b   1.000
_cell.length_c   1.000
_cell.angle_alpha   90.00
_cell.angle_beta   90.00
_cell.angle_gamma   90.00
#
_symmetry.space_group_name_H-M   'P 1'
#
loop_
_entity.id
_entity.type
_entity.pdbx_description
1 polymer ?
#
loop_
_entity_poly.entity_id
_entity_poly.type
_entity_poly.pdbx_seq_one_letter_code
_entity_poly.pdbx_strand_id
1 'polypeptide(L)'
;MTLQIIDNATCTFCGCVCDDIQLHHDEVRIHKANKACVLGTAWFLNHTAEQKYPAALVDGREASLDEAIEVAATLLHEADMPLVYGMSNTTCEAQKECVAMADLLGGLLDSHTSL
;
A
#
# COMPACT_ATOMS: atom_id res chain seq x y z
N MET A 1 -12.43 3.59 27.04
CA MET A 1 -12.81 4.00 25.67
C MET A 1 -13.79 2.97 25.14
N THR A 2 -14.88 3.42 24.53
CA THR A 2 -15.86 2.51 23.91
C THR A 2 -15.39 2.23 22.49
N LEU A 3 -15.12 0.96 22.16
CA LEU A 3 -14.73 0.57 20.81
C LEU A 3 -15.98 0.41 19.94
N GLN A 4 -15.93 0.94 18.73
CA GLN A 4 -16.89 0.67 17.67
C GLN A 4 -16.54 -0.64 16.98
N ILE A 5 -17.55 -1.29 16.39
CA ILE A 5 -17.39 -2.59 15.71
C ILE A 5 -17.78 -2.42 14.24
N ILE A 6 -16.89 -2.87 13.35
CA ILE A 6 -17.17 -3.08 11.93
C ILE A 6 -17.17 -4.59 11.68
N ASP A 7 -18.29 -5.09 11.14
CA ASP A 7 -18.41 -6.47 10.68
C ASP A 7 -18.10 -6.57 9.18
N ASN A 8 -17.75 -7.78 8.73
CA ASN A 8 -17.47 -8.11 7.32
C ASN A 8 -16.39 -7.23 6.67
N ALA A 9 -15.33 -6.93 7.42
CA ALA A 9 -14.15 -6.28 6.87
C ALA A 9 -13.33 -7.28 6.04
N THR A 10 -12.82 -6.82 4.90
CA THR A 10 -11.96 -7.62 4.04
C THR A 10 -10.50 -7.57 4.50
N CYS A 11 -9.90 -8.73 4.71
CA CYS A 11 -8.47 -8.89 4.99
C CYS A 11 -7.67 -8.82 3.69
N THR A 12 -6.77 -7.86 3.57
CA THR A 12 -5.93 -7.63 2.37
C THR A 12 -4.49 -8.10 2.55
N PHE A 13 -4.24 -9.06 3.45
CA PHE A 13 -2.87 -9.52 3.72
C PHE A 13 -2.37 -10.56 2.71
N CYS A 14 -3.14 -11.63 2.48
CA CYS A 14 -2.78 -12.70 1.55
C CYS A 14 -3.88 -12.91 0.50
N GLY A 15 -3.63 -13.80 -0.46
CA GLY A 15 -4.56 -14.09 -1.56
C GLY A 15 -5.88 -14.79 -1.18
N CYS A 16 -6.13 -15.07 0.11
CA CYS A 16 -7.41 -15.64 0.55
C CYS A 16 -8.54 -14.61 0.59
N VAL A 17 -8.22 -13.34 0.82
CA VAL A 17 -9.17 -12.22 0.81
C VAL A 17 -10.41 -12.46 1.69
N CYS A 18 -10.22 -13.00 2.91
CA CYS A 18 -11.34 -13.29 3.82
C CYS A 18 -12.13 -12.00 4.13
N ASP A 19 -13.44 -12.03 3.97
CA ASP A 19 -14.34 -10.88 4.02
C ASP A 19 -15.29 -10.87 5.24
N ASP A 20 -15.04 -11.73 6.22
CA ASP A 20 -15.89 -11.91 7.39
C ASP A 20 -15.25 -11.41 8.70
N ILE A 21 -14.18 -10.62 8.60
CA ILE A 21 -13.40 -10.13 9.75
C ILE A 21 -14.21 -9.10 10.52
N GLN A 22 -14.20 -9.22 11.85
CA GLN A 22 -14.81 -8.23 12.72
C GLN A 22 -13.73 -7.40 13.40
N LEU A 23 -13.72 -6.09 13.14
CA LEU A 23 -12.73 -5.14 13.64
C LEU A 23 -13.31 -4.28 14.75
N HIS A 24 -12.56 -4.12 15.84
CA HIS A 24 -12.91 -3.25 16.96
C HIS A 24 -11.95 -2.07 16.96
N HIS A 25 -12.47 -0.85 16.78
CA HIS A 25 -11.64 0.35 16.60
C HIS A 25 -12.18 1.55 17.40
N ASP A 26 -11.34 2.55 17.61
CA ASP A 26 -11.71 3.85 18.22
C ASP A 26 -11.68 5.00 17.20
N GLU A 27 -11.87 4.67 15.92
CA GLU A 27 -11.72 5.53 14.73
C GLU A 27 -10.27 5.91 14.39
N VAL A 28 -9.35 5.88 15.37
CA VAL A 28 -7.94 6.18 15.16
C VAL A 28 -7.13 4.89 14.92
N ARG A 29 -7.45 3.82 15.65
CA ARG A 29 -6.71 2.57 15.64
C ARG A 29 -7.62 1.36 15.75
N ILE A 30 -7.21 0.27 15.10
CA ILE A 30 -7.81 -1.05 15.28
C ILE A 30 -7.15 -1.73 16.48
N HIS A 31 -7.95 -2.10 17.48
CA HIS A 31 -7.50 -2.71 18.73
C HIS A 31 -7.73 -4.22 18.77
N LYS A 32 -8.68 -4.73 17.97
CA LYS A 32 -8.98 -6.17 17.90
C LYS A 32 -9.45 -6.56 16.50
N ALA A 33 -9.01 -7.72 16.04
CA ALA A 33 -9.50 -8.36 14.82
C ALA A 33 -9.97 -9.79 15.15
N ASN A 34 -11.28 -10.00 15.21
CA ASN A 34 -11.87 -11.33 15.40
C ASN A 34 -11.98 -12.05 14.05
N LYS A 35 -11.85 -13.40 14.08
CA LYS A 35 -11.85 -14.31 12.91
C LYS A 35 -10.67 -14.15 11.94
N ALA A 36 -9.79 -13.17 12.16
CA ALA A 36 -8.54 -13.08 11.44
C ALA A 36 -7.58 -14.21 11.85
N CYS A 37 -6.83 -14.76 10.90
CA CYS A 37 -5.70 -15.64 11.20
C CYS A 37 -4.54 -14.84 11.81
N VAL A 38 -3.43 -15.51 12.14
CA VAL A 38 -2.24 -14.83 12.71
C VAL A 38 -1.71 -13.73 11.81
N LEU A 39 -1.74 -13.92 10.49
CA LEU A 39 -1.28 -12.94 9.50
C LEU A 39 -2.21 -11.73 9.43
N GLY A 40 -3.52 -11.95 9.31
CA GLY A 40 -4.51 -10.87 9.30
C GLY A 40 -4.54 -10.09 10.63
N THR A 41 -4.35 -10.78 11.76
CA THR A 41 -4.23 -10.11 13.07
C THR A 41 -3.00 -9.19 13.11
N ALA A 42 -1.84 -9.67 12.63
CA ALA A 42 -0.64 -8.87 12.56
C ALA A 42 -0.81 -7.66 11.62
N TRP A 43 -1.48 -7.86 10.48
CA TRP A 43 -1.83 -6.80 9.54
C TRP A 43 -2.65 -5.70 10.21
N PHE A 44 -3.83 -6.03 10.74
CA PHE A 44 -4.76 -5.04 11.28
C PHE A 44 -4.24 -4.33 12.53
N LEU A 45 -3.49 -5.00 13.40
CA LEU A 45 -3.09 -4.42 14.69
C LEU A 45 -1.78 -3.62 14.64
N ASN A 46 -0.91 -3.90 13.66
CA ASN A 46 0.42 -3.31 13.58
C ASN A 46 0.62 -2.35 12.40
N HIS A 47 -0.18 -2.43 11.32
CA HIS A 47 -0.18 -1.36 10.33
C HIS A 47 -0.96 -0.16 10.86
N THR A 48 -0.27 0.97 11.00
CA THR A 48 -0.83 2.20 11.55
C THR A 48 -0.72 3.32 10.53
N ALA A 49 -1.73 4.19 10.47
CA ALA A 49 -1.66 5.45 9.73
C ALA A 49 -0.78 6.52 10.42
N GLU A 50 -0.06 6.16 11.48
CA GLU A 50 0.89 7.05 12.16
C GLU A 50 2.02 7.46 11.19
N GLN A 51 2.15 8.76 10.93
CA GLN A 51 3.25 9.30 10.15
C GLN A 51 4.54 9.32 10.97
N LYS A 52 5.27 8.20 10.94
CA LYS A 52 6.57 8.06 11.63
C LYS A 52 7.76 8.52 10.79
N TYR A 53 7.55 8.63 9.48
CA TYR A 53 8.58 8.94 8.50
C TYR A 53 8.14 10.14 7.66
N PRO A 54 9.09 10.92 7.11
CA PRO A 54 8.76 11.95 6.13
C PRO A 54 8.04 11.34 4.93
N ALA A 55 7.22 12.15 4.26
CA ALA A 55 6.44 11.70 3.11
C ALA A 55 7.32 11.18 1.97
N ALA A 56 8.51 11.76 1.80
CA ALA A 56 9.51 11.33 0.84
C ALA A 56 10.93 11.71 1.27
N LEU A 57 11.91 11.03 0.67
CA LEU A 57 13.32 11.39 0.74
C LEU A 57 13.87 11.50 -0.69
N VAL A 58 14.61 12.57 -0.98
CA VAL A 58 15.40 12.75 -2.20
C VAL A 58 16.86 12.87 -1.80
N ASP A 59 17.72 12.00 -2.34
CA ASP A 59 19.14 11.92 -1.97
C ASP A 59 19.39 11.84 -0.45
N GLY A 60 18.52 11.12 0.25
CA GLY A 60 18.58 10.93 1.70
C GLY A 60 18.13 12.15 2.53
N ARG A 61 17.58 13.19 1.90
CA ARG A 61 17.05 14.39 2.57
C ARG A 61 15.53 14.42 2.48
N GLU A 62 14.90 14.92 3.53
CA GLU A 62 13.45 15.15 3.54
C GLU A 62 13.04 16.09 2.41
N ALA A 63 12.02 15.67 1.66
CA ALA A 63 11.49 16.37 0.51
C ALA A 63 9.96 16.44 0.60
N SER A 64 9.38 17.43 -0.08
CA SER A 64 7.92 17.45 -0.25
C SER A 64 7.46 16.35 -1.21
N LEU A 65 6.18 15.98 -1.14
CA LEU A 65 5.62 15.00 -2.07
C LEU A 65 5.75 15.46 -3.53
N ASP A 66 5.46 16.73 -3.81
CA ASP A 66 5.54 17.29 -5.17
C ASP A 66 6.98 17.27 -5.71
N GLU A 67 7.95 17.62 -4.87
CA GLU A 67 9.38 17.54 -5.22
C GLU A 67 9.81 16.10 -5.53
N ALA A 68 9.40 15.14 -4.70
CA ALA A 68 9.72 13.74 -4.91
C ALA A 68 9.08 13.17 -6.17
N ILE A 69 7.86 13.60 -6.51
CA ILE A 69 7.17 13.22 -7.75
C ILE A 69 7.94 13.76 -8.96
N GLU A 70 8.37 15.02 -8.95
CA GLU A 70 9.11 15.63 -10.06
C GLU A 70 10.46 14.93 -10.30
N VAL A 71 11.18 14.61 -9.22
CA VAL A 71 12.43 13.84 -9.30
C VAL A 71 12.18 12.44 -9.85
N ALA A 72 11.17 11.73 -9.36
CA ALA A 72 10.82 10.40 -9.86
C ALA A 72 10.43 10.42 -11.34
N ALA A 73 9.65 11.41 -11.77
CA ALA A 73 9.27 11.58 -13.17
C ALA A 73 10.49 11.83 -14.08
N THR A 74 11.44 12.67 -13.63
CA THR A 74 12.69 12.92 -14.35
C THR A 74 13.50 11.64 -14.51
N LEU A 75 13.70 10.89 -13.41
CA LEU A 75 14.44 9.62 -13.44
C LEU A 75 13.80 8.58 -14.36
N LEU A 76 12.47 8.48 -14.36
CA LEU A 76 11.74 7.57 -15.23
C LEU A 76 11.81 8.00 -16.70
N HIS A 77 11.78 9.30 -16.97
CA HIS A 77 11.88 9.84 -18.33
C HIS A 77 13.27 9.65 -18.96
N GLU A 78 14.33 9.77 -18.16
CA GLU A 78 15.72 9.60 -18.60
C GLU A 78 16.16 8.13 -18.70
N ALA A 79 15.37 7.19 -18.15
CA ALA A 79 15.71 5.77 -18.14
C ALA A 79 15.53 5.11 -19.51
N ASP A 80 16.53 4.33 -19.94
CA ASP A 80 16.46 3.58 -21.21
C ASP A 80 15.49 2.38 -21.15
N MET A 81 15.31 1.77 -19.97
CA MET A 81 14.45 0.60 -19.75
C MET A 81 13.87 0.62 -18.32
N PRO A 82 12.90 1.51 -18.03
CA PRO A 82 12.31 1.60 -16.71
C PRO A 82 11.47 0.37 -16.37
N LEU A 83 11.48 -0.05 -15.10
CA LEU A 83 10.67 -1.14 -14.57
C LEU A 83 9.73 -0.61 -13.49
N VAL A 84 8.44 -0.80 -13.70
CA VAL A 84 7.39 -0.61 -12.70
C VAL A 84 7.13 -1.96 -12.03
N TYR A 85 7.63 -2.13 -10.80
CA TYR A 85 7.58 -3.40 -10.08
C TYR A 85 6.76 -3.32 -8.79
N GLY A 86 6.01 -4.38 -8.49
CA GLY A 86 5.45 -4.64 -7.17
C GLY A 86 3.93 -4.79 -7.16
N MET A 87 3.23 -3.80 -6.59
CA MET A 87 1.77 -3.62 -6.63
C MET A 87 0.88 -4.73 -6.03
N SER A 88 1.44 -5.81 -5.47
CA SER A 88 0.63 -6.92 -4.91
C SER A 88 -0.24 -6.52 -3.69
N ASN A 89 0.12 -5.43 -3.00
CA ASN A 89 -0.60 -4.89 -1.84
C ASN A 89 -1.23 -3.51 -2.10
N THR A 90 -1.63 -3.23 -3.34
CA THR A 90 -2.38 -2.00 -3.69
C THR A 90 -3.71 -2.34 -4.34
N THR A 91 -4.54 -1.33 -4.57
CA THR A 91 -5.85 -1.51 -5.19
C THR A 91 -5.73 -1.73 -6.70
N CYS A 92 -6.76 -2.30 -7.31
CA CYS A 92 -6.84 -2.47 -8.76
C CYS A 92 -6.80 -1.11 -9.49
N GLU A 93 -7.34 -0.05 -8.89
CA GLU A 93 -7.29 1.31 -9.43
C GLU A 93 -5.85 1.79 -9.54
N ALA A 94 -5.05 1.64 -8.48
CA ALA A 94 -3.64 2.00 -8.52
C ALA A 94 -2.84 1.13 -9.51
N GLN A 95 -3.14 -0.17 -9.60
CA GLN A 95 -2.53 -1.05 -10.59
C GLN A 95 -2.80 -0.59 -12.03
N LYS A 96 -4.01 -0.12 -12.35
CA LYS A 96 -4.33 0.42 -13.69
C LYS A 96 -3.49 1.64 -14.02
N GLU A 97 -3.28 2.54 -13.06
CA GLU A 97 -2.41 3.71 -13.26
C GLU A 97 -0.96 3.29 -13.48
N CYS A 98 -0.47 2.27 -12.75
CA CYS A 98 0.86 1.71 -12.98
C CYS A 98 1.02 1.09 -14.37
N VAL A 99 0.00 0.39 -14.88
CA VAL A 99 -0.02 -0.14 -16.25
C VAL A 99 0.06 1.00 -17.26
N ALA A 100 -0.79 2.02 -17.12
CA ALA A 100 -0.81 3.17 -18.01
C ALA A 100 0.54 3.92 -18.00
N MET A 101 1.15 4.07 -16.83
CA MET A 101 2.47 4.66 -16.68
C MET A 101 3.56 3.83 -17.37
N ALA A 102 3.56 2.50 -17.21
CA ALA A 102 4.52 1.62 -17.88
C ALA A 102 4.39 1.71 -19.41
N ASP A 103 3.16 1.76 -19.94
CA ASP A 103 2.89 1.95 -21.37
C ASP A 103 3.42 3.31 -21.87
N LEU A 104 3.18 4.39 -21.13
CA LEU A 104 3.68 5.74 -21.46
C LEU A 104 5.21 5.82 -21.47
N LEU A 105 5.86 5.11 -20.56
CA LEU A 105 7.31 5.04 -20.46
C LEU A 105 7.94 4.11 -21.52
N GLY A 106 7.16 3.26 -22.18
CA GLY A 106 7.68 2.14 -22.96
C GLY A 106 8.47 1.14 -22.10
N GLY A 107 8.12 1.06 -20.82
CA GLY A 107 8.84 0.30 -19.80
C GLY A 107 8.33 -1.13 -19.60
N LEU A 108 8.88 -1.80 -18.60
CA LEU A 108 8.46 -3.11 -18.14
C LEU A 108 7.51 -2.97 -16.94
N LEU A 109 6.57 -3.88 -16.83
CA LEU A 109 5.67 -4.02 -15.69
C LEU A 109 5.78 -5.43 -15.13
N ASP A 110 6.01 -5.55 -13.82
CA ASP A 110 6.07 -6.85 -13.16
C ASP A 110 5.54 -6.81 -11.71
N SER A 111 5.16 -7.96 -11.17
CA SER A 111 4.59 -8.09 -9.83
C SER A 111 5.12 -9.33 -9.12
N HIS A 112 4.97 -9.39 -7.79
CA HIS A 112 5.36 -10.57 -7.03
C HIS A 112 4.35 -11.71 -7.28
N THR A 113 4.84 -12.95 -7.45
CA THR A 113 3.98 -14.12 -7.71
C THR A 113 3.22 -14.63 -6.48
N SER A 114 3.68 -14.32 -5.28
CA SER A 114 3.05 -14.70 -4.02
C SER A 114 3.43 -13.75 -2.88
N LEU A 115 2.53 -13.60 -1.90
CA LEU A 115 2.75 -12.97 -0.59
C LEU A 115 2.95 -14.03 0.50
#